data_AF-A0A117MIF9-F1
#
_entry.id   AF-A0A117MIF9-F1
#
_cell.length_a   1.000
_cell.length_b   1.000
_cell.length_c   1.000
_cell.angle_alpha   90.00
_cell.angle_beta   90.00
_cell.angle_gamma   90.00
#
_symmetry.space_group_name_H-M   'P 1'
#
loop_
_entity.id
_entity.type
_entity.pdbx_description
1 polymer ?
#
loop_
_entity_poly.entity_id
_entity_poly.type
_entity_poly.pdbx_seq_one_letter_code
_entity_poly.pdbx_strand_id
1 'polypeptide(L)'
;MKKNTRLLLVLAVIAVTFVVVLVVVLNTRQYTVTFQDYDGRVIAEESVGHGETATSPRDPIREGYDFVGWDKDLTNITTDLVITAQYKIRNYTVVFEDYDGTQLKVETVAHGAAAASPTAPSREGYDFIGWDADLSNITSSMTVRALYDVKTHTVIFADYDGTELKRETVEHGRAATAPENPEIPGHEFAGWSLDFSDVTMDMEIRAQYEIKRYSVAFVDHDGVELKTESVGHGNAATAPRVPTREGIDFVGWDTDFSSVTSDLIVTAQYRPSSYSIQFEDHDGTRLEVQTITHGEDVIAPETPEREGHRFLGWDKNLTNVTSDLVVTAQYTIKNYTVIFEDYDGSELKVEIVAHGSAATAPEVPQRENHDFAEWDRDFSNVTSPIVVKAQYETRTHRVVFTDWNKVIIDEQFVEHGNAAAAPEAPEREGYSFLGWNEDFSNVTSDLVVRAEYEVRTHWVVFTDWNKVIIDEQFIEHGKAATAPEVPERAGYAFTGWDKDFSLVTSDIVVRAEYEIVEYTVFFEDFDGRGLKLDVVGHGQAATPPEPPEREGYEFTGWDTDFSAVTSHLVVTAQYEIIEP
;
A
#
# COMPACT_ATOMS: atom_id res chain seq x y z
N MET A 1 19.77 144.68 97.36
CA MET A 1 21.23 144.66 97.18
C MET A 1 21.57 145.27 95.83
N LYS A 2 22.29 146.42 95.83
CA LYS A 2 22.98 147.10 94.70
C LYS A 2 22.13 147.52 93.49
N LYS A 3 21.91 148.83 93.29
CA LYS A 3 22.77 149.81 92.55
C LYS A 3 22.70 149.57 91.03
N ASN A 4 22.75 150.52 90.09
CA ASN A 4 22.75 151.99 89.99
C ASN A 4 22.93 152.27 88.48
N THR A 5 22.18 153.19 87.84
CA THR A 5 22.64 154.50 87.27
C THR A 5 23.57 154.38 86.02
N ARG A 6 23.32 155.01 84.85
CA ARG A 6 23.34 156.44 84.47
C ARG A 6 22.77 156.59 83.05
N LEU A 7 21.92 157.56 82.65
CA LEU A 7 21.92 159.04 82.77
C LEU A 7 23.01 159.74 81.92
N LEU A 8 22.59 160.50 80.89
CA LEU A 8 23.01 161.89 80.61
C LEU A 8 22.03 162.48 79.56
N LEU A 9 21.19 163.44 79.95
CA LEU A 9 21.30 164.91 79.76
C LEU A 9 20.91 165.35 78.33
N VAL A 10 20.06 166.36 78.10
CA VAL A 10 20.27 167.76 78.48
C VAL A 10 18.94 168.56 78.46
N LEU A 11 18.74 169.32 79.55
CA LEU A 11 18.06 170.63 79.78
C LEU A 11 16.77 170.99 79.02
N ALA A 12 15.61 171.15 79.69
CA ALA A 12 15.16 172.28 80.56
C ALA A 12 14.70 173.51 79.73
N VAL A 13 13.54 174.14 79.92
CA VAL A 13 13.09 174.89 81.10
C VAL A 13 11.61 175.37 80.90
N ILE A 14 10.75 175.11 81.90
CA ILE A 14 9.72 175.96 82.58
C ILE A 14 8.62 176.74 81.81
N ALA A 15 7.39 176.55 82.33
CA ALA A 15 6.24 177.47 82.58
C ALA A 15 4.94 177.41 81.75
N VAL A 16 3.91 176.88 82.44
CA VAL A 16 2.54 177.38 82.66
C VAL A 16 1.67 177.77 81.46
N THR A 17 0.55 177.05 81.30
CA THR A 17 -0.81 177.62 81.10
C THR A 17 -1.85 176.50 81.15
N PHE A 18 -2.91 176.69 81.95
CA PHE A 18 -4.04 175.77 82.09
C PHE A 18 -5.09 176.16 81.03
N VAL A 19 -5.43 175.24 80.11
CA VAL A 19 -6.46 175.44 79.09
C VAL A 19 -7.56 174.41 79.32
N VAL A 20 -8.77 174.89 79.62
CA VAL A 20 -10.01 174.11 79.53
C VAL A 20 -10.43 174.12 78.06
N VAL A 21 -10.46 172.95 77.41
CA VAL A 21 -11.01 172.77 76.06
C VAL A 21 -12.37 172.10 76.18
N LEU A 22 -13.38 172.77 75.63
CA LEU A 22 -14.77 172.33 75.54
C LEU A 22 -14.88 171.16 74.54
N VAL A 23 -15.43 170.03 74.98
CA VAL A 23 -15.74 168.86 74.14
C VAL A 23 -17.08 169.06 73.45
N VAL A 24 -17.11 168.91 72.13
CA VAL A 24 -18.35 168.67 71.35
C VAL A 24 -18.40 167.17 71.07
N VAL A 25 -19.32 166.46 71.72
CA VAL A 25 -19.59 165.04 71.45
C VAL A 25 -20.59 164.95 70.29
N LEU A 26 -20.14 164.44 69.15
CA LEU A 26 -21.03 163.94 68.09
C LEU A 26 -21.32 162.47 68.39
N ASN A 27 -22.54 162.15 68.84
CA ASN A 27 -22.98 160.76 68.98
C ASN A 27 -23.34 160.20 67.59
N THR A 28 -22.42 159.48 66.95
CA THR A 28 -22.72 158.65 65.78
C THR A 28 -23.28 157.30 66.24
N ARG A 29 -24.36 156.82 65.60
CA ARG A 29 -24.91 155.49 65.87
C ARG A 29 -23.90 154.43 65.43
N GLN A 30 -23.69 153.43 66.28
CA GLN A 30 -22.82 152.28 66.05
C GLN A 30 -23.67 151.04 65.84
N TYR A 31 -23.21 150.12 64.98
CA TYR A 31 -23.84 148.85 64.70
C TYR A 31 -22.85 147.71 64.87
N THR A 32 -23.30 146.60 65.46
CA THR A 32 -22.50 145.40 65.67
C THR A 32 -22.62 144.47 64.47
N VAL A 33 -21.48 144.17 63.87
CA VAL A 33 -21.32 143.15 62.83
C VAL A 33 -20.70 141.91 63.46
N THR A 34 -21.48 140.84 63.55
CA THR A 34 -21.07 139.55 64.13
C THR A 34 -20.76 138.58 62.99
N PHE A 35 -19.50 138.21 62.84
CA PHE A 35 -19.06 137.18 61.89
C PHE A 35 -19.19 135.80 62.52
N GLN A 36 -19.95 134.89 61.89
CA GLN A 36 -20.18 133.53 62.35
C GLN A 36 -19.73 132.48 61.31
N ASP A 37 -19.32 131.32 61.79
CA ASP A 37 -19.04 130.16 60.95
C ASP A 37 -20.34 129.44 60.52
N TYR A 38 -20.24 128.43 59.65
CA TYR A 38 -21.39 127.70 59.10
C TYR A 38 -22.26 127.00 60.15
N ASP A 39 -21.73 126.73 61.34
CA ASP A 39 -22.41 126.10 62.48
C ASP A 39 -22.97 127.13 63.49
N GLY A 40 -22.88 128.42 63.18
CA GLY A 40 -23.33 129.52 64.05
C GLY A 40 -22.30 129.96 65.10
N ARG A 41 -21.11 129.37 65.14
CA ARG A 41 -20.03 129.80 66.03
C ARG A 41 -19.57 131.21 65.69
N VAL A 42 -19.57 132.13 66.65
CA VAL A 42 -19.01 133.48 66.46
C VAL A 42 -17.49 133.40 66.29
N ILE A 43 -17.03 133.89 65.15
CA ILE A 43 -15.61 134.00 64.77
C ILE A 43 -15.03 135.32 65.27
N ALA A 44 -15.75 136.41 65.04
CA ALA A 44 -15.36 137.77 65.43
C ALA A 44 -16.58 138.69 65.52
N GLU A 45 -16.43 139.80 66.23
CA GLU A 45 -17.41 140.90 66.24
C GLU A 45 -16.69 142.22 66.03
N GLU A 46 -17.33 143.13 65.31
CA GLU A 46 -16.84 144.48 65.05
C GLU A 46 -17.97 145.48 65.26
N SER A 47 -17.66 146.63 65.87
CA SER A 47 -18.58 147.76 65.98
C SER A 47 -18.17 148.83 64.99
N VAL A 48 -19.08 149.20 64.07
CA VAL A 48 -18.83 150.20 63.01
C VAL A 48 -19.85 151.33 63.06
N GLY A 49 -19.46 152.53 62.61
CA GLY A 49 -20.36 153.67 62.52
C GLY A 49 -21.44 153.51 61.43
N HIS A 50 -22.55 154.22 61.57
CA HIS A 50 -23.64 154.21 60.58
C HIS A 50 -23.15 154.54 59.15
N GLY A 51 -23.32 153.61 58.22
CA GLY A 51 -22.94 153.73 56.81
C GLY A 51 -21.46 153.39 56.53
N GLU A 52 -20.68 153.00 57.53
CA GLU A 52 -19.29 152.57 57.37
C GLU A 52 -19.19 151.11 56.91
N THR A 53 -17.97 150.66 56.63
CA THR A 53 -17.64 149.31 56.14
C THR A 53 -17.00 148.49 57.26
N ALA A 54 -17.45 147.25 57.44
CA ALA A 54 -16.83 146.28 58.33
C ALA A 54 -15.61 145.61 57.68
N THR A 55 -14.62 145.27 58.50
CA THR A 55 -13.40 144.55 58.09
C THR A 55 -13.57 143.06 58.38
N SER A 56 -13.52 142.22 57.34
CA SER A 56 -13.60 140.77 57.54
C SER A 56 -12.45 140.24 58.40
N PRO A 57 -12.70 139.26 59.30
CA PRO A 57 -11.64 138.55 60.01
C PRO A 57 -10.86 137.62 59.06
N ARG A 58 -9.86 136.91 59.58
CA ARG A 58 -9.18 135.85 58.81
C ARG A 58 -10.19 134.78 58.38
N ASP A 59 -10.06 134.35 57.13
CA ASP A 59 -10.91 133.30 56.56
C ASP A 59 -10.90 132.05 57.46
N PRO A 60 -12.07 131.58 57.89
CA PRO A 60 -12.18 130.35 58.66
C PRO A 60 -11.80 129.13 57.82
N ILE A 61 -11.30 128.08 58.48
CA ILE A 61 -10.85 126.85 57.83
C ILE A 61 -11.84 125.74 58.16
N ARG A 62 -12.36 125.08 57.13
CA ARG A 62 -13.19 123.88 57.23
C ARG A 62 -12.58 122.76 56.37
N GLU A 63 -12.20 121.65 57.00
CA GLU A 63 -11.62 120.51 56.30
C GLU A 63 -12.55 119.99 55.20
N GLY A 64 -12.02 119.80 53.99
CA GLY A 64 -12.78 119.39 52.82
C GLY A 64 -13.60 120.49 52.13
N TYR A 65 -13.50 121.75 52.57
CA TYR A 65 -14.20 122.87 51.96
C TYR A 65 -13.25 124.05 51.70
N ASP A 66 -13.55 124.82 50.66
CA ASP A 66 -12.93 126.11 50.37
C ASP A 66 -13.84 127.23 50.89
N PHE A 67 -13.24 128.22 51.58
CA PHE A 67 -13.94 129.43 51.98
C PHE A 67 -14.21 130.29 50.74
N VAL A 68 -15.49 130.63 50.51
CA VAL A 68 -15.92 131.40 49.33
C VAL A 68 -16.02 132.88 49.65
N GLY A 69 -16.34 133.20 50.90
CA GLY A 69 -16.62 134.56 51.34
C GLY A 69 -17.71 134.58 52.40
N TRP A 70 -18.19 135.77 52.65
CA TRP A 70 -19.23 136.06 53.62
C TRP A 70 -20.59 136.24 52.91
N ASP A 71 -21.70 135.85 53.57
CA ASP A 71 -23.03 135.83 52.94
C ASP A 71 -23.67 137.22 52.71
N LYS A 72 -23.14 138.26 53.38
CA LYS A 72 -23.64 139.63 53.32
C LYS A 72 -22.54 140.60 52.95
N ASP A 73 -22.95 141.71 52.33
CA ASP A 73 -22.07 142.83 52.03
C ASP A 73 -21.53 143.44 53.33
N LEU A 74 -20.24 143.77 53.33
CA LEU A 74 -19.57 144.37 54.47
C LEU A 74 -19.65 145.90 54.44
N THR A 75 -20.16 146.49 53.36
CA THR A 75 -20.22 147.94 53.17
C THR A 75 -21.58 148.52 53.56
N ASN A 76 -21.58 149.81 53.94
CA ASN A 76 -22.80 150.58 54.25
C ASN A 76 -23.66 149.95 55.37
N ILE A 77 -23.05 149.69 56.52
CA ILE A 77 -23.72 149.06 57.67
C ILE A 77 -24.67 150.05 58.36
N THR A 78 -25.97 149.76 58.34
CA THR A 78 -27.02 150.63 58.91
C THR A 78 -27.89 149.94 59.97
N THR A 79 -27.61 148.67 60.26
CA THR A 79 -28.22 147.86 61.32
C THR A 79 -27.20 146.86 61.84
N ASP A 80 -27.44 146.27 63.01
CA ASP A 80 -26.68 145.11 63.46
C ASP A 80 -26.88 143.95 62.47
N LEU A 81 -25.80 143.26 62.12
CA LEU A 81 -25.82 142.19 61.13
C LEU A 81 -25.02 141.00 61.61
N VAL A 82 -25.63 139.81 61.52
CA VAL A 82 -24.90 138.54 61.59
C VAL A 82 -24.52 138.14 60.18
N ILE A 83 -23.23 137.94 59.94
CA ILE A 83 -22.65 137.59 58.66
C ILE A 83 -22.03 136.20 58.77
N THR A 84 -22.45 135.28 57.92
CA THR A 84 -22.10 133.85 58.00
C THR A 84 -21.11 133.45 56.91
N ALA A 85 -20.08 132.70 57.29
CA ALA A 85 -19.10 132.13 56.37
C ALA A 85 -19.76 131.18 55.36
N GLN A 86 -19.48 131.37 54.08
CA GLN A 86 -19.94 130.51 52.99
C GLN A 86 -18.80 129.62 52.51
N TYR A 87 -19.12 128.35 52.28
CA TYR A 87 -18.16 127.33 51.89
C TYR A 87 -18.60 126.58 50.65
N LYS A 88 -17.63 126.18 49.83
CA LYS A 88 -17.82 125.26 48.72
C LYS A 88 -17.06 123.98 49.03
N ILE A 89 -17.74 122.83 48.98
CA ILE A 89 -17.07 121.54 49.19
C ILE A 89 -16.00 121.34 48.10
N ARG A 90 -14.83 120.85 48.50
CA ARG A 90 -13.76 120.47 47.56
C ARG A 90 -14.20 119.23 46.80
N ASN A 91 -13.80 119.18 45.55
CA ASN A 91 -13.97 118.01 44.72
C ASN A 91 -12.60 117.43 44.39
N TYR A 92 -12.51 116.10 44.38
CA TYR A 92 -11.31 115.36 44.01
C TYR A 92 -11.58 114.50 42.81
N THR A 93 -10.55 114.32 42.01
CA THR A 93 -10.60 113.50 40.80
C THR A 93 -10.01 112.13 41.09
N VAL A 94 -10.80 111.09 40.84
CA VAL A 94 -10.36 109.70 40.85
C VAL A 94 -10.22 109.24 39.40
N VAL A 95 -9.00 108.85 39.02
CA VAL A 95 -8.69 108.31 37.69
C VAL A 95 -8.54 106.80 37.82
N PHE A 96 -9.37 106.05 37.10
CA PHE A 96 -9.27 104.59 37.03
C PHE A 96 -8.42 104.22 35.82
N GLU A 97 -7.30 103.54 36.05
CA GLU A 97 -6.39 103.03 35.03
C GLU A 97 -6.40 101.49 35.02
N ASP A 98 -6.19 100.91 33.85
CA ASP A 98 -5.88 99.49 33.71
C ASP A 98 -4.39 99.21 34.06
N TYR A 99 -3.97 97.95 34.03
CA TYR A 99 -2.61 97.52 34.39
C TYR A 99 -1.50 98.18 33.55
N ASP A 100 -1.81 98.57 32.31
CA ASP A 100 -0.88 99.21 31.37
C ASP A 100 -0.92 100.76 31.44
N GLY A 101 -1.74 101.32 32.33
CA GLY A 101 -1.96 102.76 32.46
C GLY A 101 -3.06 103.31 31.54
N THR A 102 -3.77 102.48 30.79
CA THR A 102 -4.92 102.92 29.99
C THR A 102 -6.02 103.47 30.89
N GLN A 103 -6.42 104.73 30.69
CA GLN A 103 -7.48 105.35 31.46
C GLN A 103 -8.85 104.76 31.08
N LEU A 104 -9.51 104.10 32.04
CA LEU A 104 -10.81 103.47 31.87
C LEU A 104 -11.96 104.41 32.21
N LYS A 105 -11.79 105.22 33.25
CA LYS A 105 -12.82 106.16 33.74
C LYS A 105 -12.19 107.29 34.55
N VAL A 106 -12.79 108.47 34.49
CA VAL A 106 -12.50 109.57 35.43
C VAL A 106 -13.78 109.93 36.15
N GLU A 107 -13.71 110.04 37.46
CA GLU A 107 -14.83 110.45 38.29
C GLU A 107 -14.41 111.59 39.21
N THR A 108 -15.24 112.63 39.30
CA THR A 108 -15.03 113.72 40.24
C THR A 108 -16.07 113.61 41.35
N VAL A 109 -15.60 113.44 42.59
CA VAL A 109 -16.44 113.28 43.79
C VAL A 109 -16.14 114.35 44.81
N ALA A 110 -17.13 114.69 45.65
CA ALA A 110 -16.96 115.63 46.74
C ALA A 110 -16.09 115.03 47.87
N HIS A 111 -15.42 115.87 48.65
CA HIS A 111 -14.60 115.43 49.79
C HIS A 111 -15.40 114.50 50.73
N GLY A 112 -14.87 113.31 50.96
CA GLY A 112 -15.42 112.28 51.84
C GLY A 112 -16.49 111.39 51.20
N ALA A 113 -16.85 111.62 49.94
CA ALA A 113 -17.76 110.74 49.20
C ALA A 113 -17.01 109.51 48.64
N ALA A 114 -17.76 108.44 48.37
CA ALA A 114 -17.25 107.28 47.65
C ALA A 114 -17.19 107.52 46.14
N ALA A 115 -16.24 106.89 45.45
CA ALA A 115 -16.19 106.85 43.99
C ALA A 115 -16.73 105.52 43.45
N ALA A 116 -17.48 105.56 42.34
CA ALA A 116 -17.97 104.34 41.71
C ALA A 116 -16.92 103.77 40.73
N SER A 117 -16.51 102.53 40.92
CA SER A 117 -15.64 101.87 39.93
C SER A 117 -16.32 101.74 38.56
N PRO A 118 -15.57 101.72 37.44
CA PRO A 118 -16.11 101.31 36.15
C PRO A 118 -16.46 99.81 36.14
N THR A 119 -17.02 99.32 35.04
CA THR A 119 -17.14 97.88 34.78
C THR A 119 -15.76 97.23 34.84
N ALA A 120 -15.68 96.04 35.43
CA ALA A 120 -14.43 95.28 35.51
C ALA A 120 -13.80 95.15 34.11
N PRO A 121 -12.55 95.62 33.93
CA PRO A 121 -11.82 95.44 32.68
C PRO A 121 -11.53 93.96 32.43
N SER A 122 -11.38 93.61 31.15
CA SER A 122 -11.06 92.24 30.71
C SER A 122 -9.61 92.17 30.26
N ARG A 123 -8.86 91.19 30.82
CA ARG A 123 -7.49 90.88 30.43
C ARG A 123 -7.35 89.39 30.15
N GLU A 124 -6.99 89.01 28.93
CA GLU A 124 -6.82 87.61 28.55
C GLU A 124 -5.74 86.94 29.41
N GLY A 125 -6.02 85.73 29.91
CA GLY A 125 -5.12 84.99 30.80
C GLY A 125 -5.13 85.43 32.27
N TYR A 126 -5.95 86.40 32.65
CA TYR A 126 -6.03 86.91 34.02
C TYR A 126 -7.49 87.02 34.49
N ASP A 127 -7.70 86.93 35.80
CA ASP A 127 -8.96 87.23 36.47
C ASP A 127 -8.86 88.60 37.16
N PHE A 128 -9.85 89.47 36.94
CA PHE A 128 -9.94 90.76 37.61
C PHE A 128 -10.34 90.55 39.08
N ILE A 129 -9.49 90.99 40.00
CA ILE A 129 -9.69 90.78 41.44
C ILE A 129 -10.19 92.04 42.17
N GLY A 130 -10.04 93.22 41.57
CA GLY A 130 -10.47 94.48 42.16
C GLY A 130 -9.58 95.65 41.80
N TRP A 131 -9.63 96.68 42.63
CA TRP A 131 -8.88 97.92 42.48
C TRP A 131 -7.86 98.06 43.61
N ASP A 132 -6.73 98.72 43.36
CA ASP A 132 -5.60 98.82 44.31
C ASP A 132 -5.79 99.84 45.45
N ALA A 133 -6.88 100.61 45.43
CA ALA A 133 -7.21 101.59 46.45
C ALA A 133 -8.65 101.44 46.96
N ASP A 134 -8.88 101.86 48.20
CA ASP A 134 -10.22 101.96 48.77
C ASP A 134 -10.97 103.15 48.15
N LEU A 135 -12.15 102.85 47.60
CA LEU A 135 -13.00 103.82 46.90
C LEU A 135 -14.12 104.36 47.80
N SER A 136 -14.20 103.94 49.07
CA SER A 136 -15.31 104.27 49.96
C SER A 136 -15.27 105.70 50.51
N ASN A 137 -14.10 106.35 50.56
CA ASN A 137 -13.91 107.66 51.18
C ASN A 137 -12.78 108.47 50.53
N ILE A 138 -13.12 109.42 49.64
CA ILE A 138 -12.12 110.17 48.86
C ILE A 138 -11.80 111.53 49.48
N THR A 139 -10.55 111.73 49.92
CA THR A 139 -10.08 112.98 50.56
C THR A 139 -8.94 113.68 49.80
N SER A 140 -8.44 113.08 48.72
CA SER A 140 -7.47 113.67 47.78
C SER A 140 -7.68 113.10 46.38
N SER A 141 -7.20 113.79 45.35
CA SER A 141 -7.19 113.24 43.99
C SER A 141 -6.21 112.08 43.90
N MET A 142 -6.63 110.96 43.30
CA MET A 142 -5.82 109.75 43.20
C MET A 142 -6.02 109.04 41.87
N THR A 143 -5.05 108.20 41.53
CA THR A 143 -5.15 107.24 40.44
C THR A 143 -5.22 105.85 41.04
N VAL A 144 -6.17 105.05 40.57
CA VAL A 144 -6.45 103.70 41.06
C VAL A 144 -6.29 102.74 39.89
N ARG A 145 -5.62 101.62 40.12
CA ARG A 145 -5.27 100.64 39.10
C ARG A 145 -6.01 99.32 39.29
N ALA A 146 -6.39 98.71 38.17
CA ALA A 146 -6.96 97.37 38.16
C ALA A 146 -5.93 96.33 38.61
N LEU A 147 -6.35 95.46 39.53
CA LEU A 147 -5.56 94.32 40.01
C LEU A 147 -6.05 93.03 39.35
N TYR A 148 -5.09 92.14 39.07
CA TYR A 148 -5.33 90.90 38.35
C TYR A 148 -4.54 89.74 38.97
N ASP A 149 -5.17 88.57 39.05
CA ASP A 149 -4.49 87.29 39.27
C ASP A 149 -4.36 86.55 37.94
N VAL A 150 -3.21 85.91 37.70
CA VAL A 150 -3.02 85.10 36.49
C VAL A 150 -3.83 83.80 36.61
N LYS A 151 -4.52 83.43 35.52
CA LYS A 151 -5.21 82.13 35.45
C LYS A 151 -4.20 81.00 35.48
N THR A 152 -4.58 79.86 36.04
CA THR A 152 -3.76 78.66 36.05
C THR A 152 -4.50 77.50 35.40
N HIS A 153 -3.76 76.62 34.72
CA HIS A 153 -4.29 75.45 34.04
C HIS A 153 -3.58 74.17 34.48
N THR A 154 -4.31 73.07 34.47
CA THR A 154 -3.82 71.73 34.83
C THR A 154 -3.40 70.99 33.57
N VAL A 155 -2.16 70.53 33.54
CA VAL A 155 -1.61 69.66 32.51
C VAL A 155 -1.35 68.29 33.08
N ILE A 156 -1.91 67.26 32.44
CA ILE A 156 -1.73 65.86 32.79
C ILE A 156 -0.95 65.19 31.66
N PHE A 157 0.25 64.71 31.97
CA PHE A 157 0.99 63.79 31.12
C PHE A 157 0.59 62.37 31.47
N ALA A 158 0.12 61.62 30.47
CA ALA A 158 -0.30 60.24 30.61
C ALA A 158 0.43 59.34 29.60
N ASP A 159 0.52 58.06 29.91
CA ASP A 159 0.98 57.04 28.98
C ASP A 159 -0.08 56.77 27.89
N TYR A 160 0.24 55.94 26.89
CA TYR A 160 -0.66 55.61 25.78
C TYR A 160 -1.99 55.01 26.27
N ASP A 161 -1.97 54.25 27.37
CA ASP A 161 -3.14 53.61 27.97
C ASP A 161 -3.94 54.54 28.89
N GLY A 162 -3.44 55.75 29.16
CA GLY A 162 -4.07 56.74 30.04
C GLY A 162 -3.56 56.72 31.49
N THR A 163 -2.56 55.91 31.81
CA THR A 163 -1.90 55.94 33.12
C THR A 163 -1.25 57.31 33.33
N GLU A 164 -1.64 58.02 34.40
CA GLU A 164 -1.05 59.34 34.72
C GLU A 164 0.43 59.19 35.11
N LEU A 165 1.31 59.85 34.35
CA LEU A 165 2.76 59.88 34.58
C LEU A 165 3.17 61.09 35.41
N LYS A 166 2.56 62.25 35.14
CA LYS A 166 2.81 63.50 35.87
C LYS A 166 1.62 64.45 35.74
N ARG A 167 1.37 65.20 36.80
CA ARG A 167 0.44 66.34 36.82
C ARG A 167 1.16 67.61 37.22
N GLU A 168 0.88 68.69 36.51
CA GLU A 168 1.46 70.02 36.76
C GLU A 168 0.40 71.10 36.60
N THR A 169 0.44 72.12 37.45
CA THR A 169 -0.37 73.34 37.28
C THR A 169 0.54 74.47 36.86
N VAL A 170 0.23 75.12 35.74
CA VAL A 170 1.03 76.21 35.15
C VAL A 170 0.21 77.48 35.00
N GLU A 171 0.85 78.64 35.08
CA GLU A 171 0.22 79.92 34.75
C GLU A 171 -0.16 79.98 33.26
N HIS A 172 -1.24 80.71 32.94
CA HIS A 172 -1.71 80.89 31.58
C HIS A 172 -0.60 81.42 30.66
N GLY A 173 -0.39 80.75 29.55
CA GLY A 173 0.63 81.07 28.54
C GLY A 173 2.04 80.60 28.90
N ARG A 174 2.21 79.80 29.96
CA ARG A 174 3.50 79.18 30.31
C ARG A 174 3.57 77.75 29.81
N ALA A 175 4.80 77.30 29.55
CA ALA A 175 5.08 75.92 29.20
C ALA A 175 4.93 74.99 30.41
N ALA A 176 4.45 73.78 30.18
CA ALA A 176 4.56 72.69 31.14
C ALA A 176 5.89 71.95 30.99
N THR A 177 6.30 71.21 32.02
CA THR A 177 7.52 70.39 31.96
C THR A 177 7.14 68.92 31.82
N ALA A 178 7.56 68.26 30.74
CA ALA A 178 7.32 66.83 30.57
C ALA A 178 8.04 65.99 31.66
N PRO A 179 7.51 64.81 32.04
CA PRO A 179 8.24 63.83 32.85
C PRO A 179 9.38 63.19 32.05
N GLU A 180 10.13 62.29 32.69
CA GLU A 180 11.05 61.40 31.97
C GLU A 180 10.27 60.58 30.93
N ASN A 181 10.88 60.36 29.77
CA ASN A 181 10.21 59.64 28.69
C ASN A 181 9.92 58.20 29.14
N PRO A 182 8.66 57.75 29.06
CA PRO A 182 8.31 56.37 29.41
C PRO A 182 8.97 55.36 28.46
N GLU A 183 9.37 54.22 29.00
CA GLU A 183 9.98 53.13 28.24
C GLU A 183 9.01 51.96 28.08
N ILE A 184 8.72 51.58 26.85
CA ILE A 184 7.93 50.38 26.53
C ILE A 184 8.80 49.40 25.74
N PRO A 185 8.93 48.14 26.19
CA PRO A 185 9.63 47.11 25.43
C PRO A 185 9.13 47.01 23.98
N GLY A 186 10.07 46.95 23.04
CA GLY A 186 9.77 46.87 21.61
C GLY A 186 9.30 48.15 20.94
N HIS A 187 9.22 49.26 21.66
CA HIS A 187 8.84 50.56 21.11
C HIS A 187 9.89 51.63 21.44
N GLU A 188 9.91 52.69 20.64
CA GLU A 188 10.69 53.90 20.83
C GLU A 188 9.72 55.06 21.09
N PHE A 189 10.04 55.91 22.07
CA PHE A 189 9.23 57.09 22.38
C PHE A 189 9.31 58.09 21.23
N ALA A 190 8.18 58.30 20.55
CA ALA A 190 8.08 59.17 19.36
C ALA A 190 7.78 60.63 19.73
N GLY A 191 7.24 60.88 20.92
CA GLY A 191 6.90 62.22 21.38
C GLY A 191 5.63 62.26 22.23
N TRP A 192 5.19 63.48 22.52
CA TRP A 192 3.95 63.75 23.24
C TRP A 192 2.84 64.16 22.25
N SER A 193 1.59 63.81 22.55
CA SER A 193 0.46 63.96 21.62
C SER A 193 0.05 65.40 21.31
N LEU A 194 0.45 66.37 22.13
CA LEU A 194 0.12 67.78 22.02
C LEU A 194 1.35 68.62 22.35
N ASP A 195 1.47 69.80 21.74
CA ASP A 195 2.45 70.80 22.16
C ASP A 195 2.07 71.38 23.53
N PHE A 196 3.07 71.59 24.39
CA PHE A 196 2.89 72.10 25.75
C PHE A 196 3.79 73.29 26.04
N SER A 197 4.27 73.97 24.99
CA SER A 197 5.11 75.15 25.13
C SER A 197 4.32 76.42 25.51
N ASP A 198 3.00 76.42 25.25
CA ASP A 198 2.08 77.53 25.52
C ASP A 198 0.71 77.03 26.02
N VAL A 199 0.54 76.94 27.34
CA VAL A 199 -0.67 76.34 27.95
C VAL A 199 -1.73 77.41 28.22
N THR A 200 -2.86 77.33 27.51
CA THR A 200 -3.98 78.30 27.60
C THR A 200 -5.30 77.70 28.10
N MET A 201 -5.35 76.39 28.33
CA MET A 201 -6.46 75.64 28.94
C MET A 201 -5.94 74.39 29.65
N ASP A 202 -6.80 73.67 30.37
CA ASP A 202 -6.47 72.34 30.90
C ASP A 202 -6.20 71.36 29.75
N MET A 203 -5.13 70.56 29.85
CA MET A 203 -4.68 69.66 28.78
C MET A 203 -4.37 68.26 29.31
N GLU A 204 -4.70 67.24 28.52
CA GLU A 204 -4.25 65.87 28.73
C GLU A 204 -3.37 65.46 27.53
N ILE A 205 -2.12 65.11 27.81
CA ILE A 205 -1.07 64.89 26.82
C ILE A 205 -0.58 63.46 26.97
N ARG A 206 -0.66 62.68 25.89
CA ARG A 206 -0.36 61.25 25.89
C ARG A 206 0.97 60.95 25.22
N ALA A 207 1.73 60.00 25.78
CA ALA A 207 2.93 59.47 25.15
C ALA A 207 2.57 58.77 23.83
N GLN A 208 3.39 58.98 22.82
CA GLN A 208 3.30 58.33 21.51
C GLN A 208 4.53 57.48 21.27
N TYR A 209 4.34 56.36 20.58
CA TYR A 209 5.37 55.34 20.40
C TYR A 209 5.43 54.88 18.96
N GLU A 210 6.64 54.60 18.48
CA GLU A 210 6.89 53.90 17.23
C GLU A 210 7.45 52.51 17.53
N ILE A 211 6.94 51.48 16.86
CA ILE A 211 7.44 50.11 17.07
C ILE A 211 8.87 50.00 16.54
N LYS A 212 9.79 49.45 17.34
CA LYS A 212 11.16 49.17 16.89
C LYS A 212 11.10 48.17 15.74
N ARG A 213 11.97 48.35 14.75
CA ARG A 213 12.06 47.46 13.59
C ARG A 213 13.42 46.78 13.55
N TYR A 214 13.42 45.52 13.14
CA TYR A 214 14.63 44.70 12.98
C TYR A 214 14.72 44.14 11.58
N SER A 215 15.96 43.96 11.12
CA SER A 215 16.29 43.36 9.82
C SER A 215 16.56 41.87 9.98
N VAL A 216 15.90 41.06 9.16
CA VAL A 216 16.13 39.61 9.06
C VAL A 216 16.67 39.30 7.67
N ALA A 217 17.93 38.89 7.59
CA ALA A 217 18.59 38.46 6.36
C ALA A 217 18.56 36.93 6.26
N PHE A 218 17.84 36.41 5.28
CA PHE A 218 17.88 35.00 4.91
C PHE A 218 19.02 34.77 3.92
N VAL A 219 19.96 33.91 4.29
CA VAL A 219 21.14 33.57 3.50
C VAL A 219 21.16 32.08 3.18
N ASP A 220 21.75 31.73 2.05
CA ASP A 220 22.02 30.34 1.70
C ASP A 220 23.21 29.79 2.52
N HIS A 221 23.47 28.48 2.46
CA HIS A 221 24.52 27.81 3.22
C HIS A 221 25.95 28.35 2.97
N ASP A 222 26.17 29.00 1.82
CA ASP A 222 27.43 29.64 1.43
C ASP A 222 27.51 31.12 1.85
N GLY A 223 26.47 31.62 2.52
CA GLY A 223 26.36 33.00 2.98
C GLY A 223 25.83 33.98 1.94
N VAL A 224 25.42 33.52 0.75
CA VAL A 224 24.79 34.39 -0.26
C VAL A 224 23.41 34.81 0.21
N GLU A 225 23.14 36.12 0.18
CA GLU A 225 21.83 36.66 0.57
C GLU A 225 20.73 36.24 -0.42
N LEU A 226 19.66 35.66 0.11
CA LEU A 226 18.47 35.25 -0.62
C LEU A 226 17.36 36.30 -0.53
N LYS A 227 17.18 36.89 0.66
CA LYS A 227 16.17 37.91 0.94
C LYS A 227 16.48 38.62 2.26
N THR A 228 16.25 39.92 2.31
CA THR A 228 16.19 40.67 3.58
C THR A 228 14.78 41.22 3.79
N GLU A 229 14.28 41.15 5.03
CA GLU A 229 12.96 41.67 5.44
C GLU A 229 13.07 42.51 6.71
N SER A 230 12.40 43.66 6.76
CA SER A 230 12.27 44.47 7.98
C SER A 230 10.93 44.22 8.65
N VAL A 231 10.94 43.76 9.89
CA VAL A 231 9.74 43.46 10.69
C VAL A 231 9.70 44.28 11.98
N GLY A 232 8.50 44.53 12.51
CA GLY A 232 8.33 45.16 13.83
C GLY A 232 8.72 44.22 14.96
N HIS A 233 9.13 44.75 16.11
CA HIS A 233 9.51 43.98 17.30
C HIS A 233 8.44 42.95 17.67
N GLY A 234 8.85 41.68 17.80
CA GLY A 234 8.00 40.55 18.14
C GLY A 234 7.22 39.96 16.97
N ASN A 235 7.23 40.59 15.79
CA ASN A 235 6.58 40.02 14.59
C ASN A 235 7.48 38.96 13.94
N ALA A 236 6.86 38.00 13.26
CA ALA A 236 7.55 36.99 12.47
C ALA A 236 8.06 37.56 11.14
N ALA A 237 9.21 37.05 10.66
CA ALA A 237 9.67 37.27 9.29
C ALA A 237 9.16 36.15 8.35
N THR A 238 9.17 36.41 7.04
CA THR A 238 8.74 35.43 6.03
C THR A 238 9.94 34.91 5.25
N ALA A 239 10.23 33.62 5.36
CA ALA A 239 11.31 33.00 4.60
C ALA A 239 11.10 33.07 3.07
N PRO A 240 12.17 33.25 2.28
CA PRO A 240 12.10 33.14 0.82
C PRO A 240 12.01 31.68 0.36
N ARG A 241 11.75 31.47 -0.93
CA ARG A 241 11.96 30.17 -1.57
C ARG A 241 13.46 29.91 -1.67
N VAL A 242 13.92 28.75 -1.17
CA VAL A 242 15.32 28.33 -1.29
C VAL A 242 15.63 27.77 -2.69
N PRO A 243 16.87 27.92 -3.18
CA PRO A 243 17.30 27.27 -4.41
C PRO A 243 17.23 25.75 -4.30
N THR A 244 16.75 25.09 -5.36
CA THR A 244 16.79 23.62 -5.47
C THR A 244 18.18 23.19 -5.95
N ARG A 245 18.79 22.23 -5.26
CA ARG A 245 20.09 21.62 -5.61
C ARG A 245 19.89 20.13 -5.84
N GLU A 246 20.56 19.59 -6.86
CA GLU A 246 20.55 18.15 -7.11
C GLU A 246 21.28 17.41 -5.96
N GLY A 247 20.68 16.33 -5.46
CA GLY A 247 21.26 15.48 -4.42
C GLY A 247 21.31 16.05 -3.01
N ILE A 248 20.70 17.21 -2.77
CA ILE A 248 20.70 17.88 -1.47
C ILE A 248 19.28 18.38 -1.16
N ASP A 249 18.74 17.93 -0.03
CA ASP A 249 17.42 18.33 0.48
C ASP A 249 17.54 19.53 1.43
N PHE A 250 16.65 20.50 1.29
CA PHE A 250 16.47 21.57 2.26
C PHE A 250 15.80 21.03 3.53
N VAL A 251 16.47 21.17 4.67
CA VAL A 251 15.98 20.70 5.97
C VAL A 251 15.16 21.78 6.66
N GLY A 252 15.60 23.02 6.55
CA GLY A 252 15.01 24.14 7.28
C GLY A 252 15.99 25.29 7.43
N TRP A 253 15.62 26.24 8.26
CA TRP A 253 16.45 27.39 8.61
C TRP A 253 17.08 27.17 9.98
N ASP A 254 18.31 27.66 10.18
CA ASP A 254 19.08 27.43 11.41
C ASP A 254 18.57 28.19 12.64
N THR A 255 17.84 29.30 12.44
CA THR A 255 17.45 30.25 13.46
C THR A 255 15.95 30.47 13.43
N ASP A 256 15.29 30.48 14.60
CA ASP A 256 13.87 30.83 14.68
C ASP A 256 13.64 32.30 14.36
N PHE A 257 12.66 32.57 13.50
CA PHE A 257 12.28 33.91 13.06
C PHE A 257 10.78 34.17 13.27
N SER A 258 10.13 33.39 14.14
CA SER A 258 8.72 33.53 14.49
C SER A 258 8.42 34.73 15.39
N SER A 259 9.41 35.24 16.12
CA SER A 259 9.30 36.41 17.00
C SER A 259 10.63 37.18 17.04
N VAL A 260 10.74 38.23 16.23
CA VAL A 260 12.02 38.93 16.02
C VAL A 260 12.19 40.10 17.00
N THR A 261 13.23 40.06 17.83
CA THR A 261 13.52 41.11 18.83
C THR A 261 14.91 41.76 18.66
N SER A 262 15.67 41.34 17.66
CA SER A 262 16.96 41.91 17.25
C SER A 262 17.19 41.60 15.77
N ASP A 263 18.21 42.20 15.15
CA ASP A 263 18.60 41.81 13.79
C ASP A 263 19.04 40.34 13.77
N LEU A 264 18.67 39.60 12.73
CA LEU A 264 18.95 38.18 12.56
C LEU A 264 19.58 37.90 11.19
N ILE A 265 20.51 36.94 11.16
CA ILE A 265 20.95 36.26 9.94
C ILE A 265 20.48 34.81 10.07
N VAL A 266 19.67 34.37 9.10
CA VAL A 266 19.01 33.06 9.10
C VAL A 266 19.54 32.26 7.92
N THR A 267 20.25 31.17 8.19
CA THR A 267 20.99 30.39 7.21
C THR A 267 20.20 29.13 6.81
N ALA A 268 20.12 28.87 5.50
CA ALA A 268 19.52 27.65 4.98
C ALA A 268 20.36 26.42 5.35
N GLN A 269 19.72 25.40 5.92
CA GLN A 269 20.33 24.13 6.26
C GLN A 269 19.92 23.03 5.28
N TYR A 270 20.88 22.20 4.94
CA TYR A 270 20.71 21.14 3.97
C TYR A 270 21.25 19.80 4.47
N ARG A 271 20.74 18.72 3.88
CA ARG A 271 21.19 17.34 4.10
C ARG A 271 21.29 16.64 2.74
N PRO A 272 22.28 15.76 2.51
CA PRO A 272 22.28 14.93 1.32
C PRO A 272 20.96 14.15 1.15
N SER A 273 20.39 14.17 -0.05
CA SER A 273 19.18 13.38 -0.36
C SER A 273 19.48 11.89 -0.21
N SER A 274 18.47 11.09 0.13
CA SER A 274 18.60 9.63 0.27
C SER A 274 17.56 8.91 -0.59
N TYR A 275 17.95 7.81 -1.21
CA TYR A 275 17.10 7.00 -2.09
C TYR A 275 16.89 5.60 -1.54
N SER A 276 15.70 5.05 -1.81
CA SER A 276 15.31 3.70 -1.44
C SER A 276 15.57 2.75 -2.61
N ILE A 277 16.41 1.74 -2.38
CA ILE A 277 16.77 0.72 -3.36
C ILE A 277 16.15 -0.59 -2.94
N GLN A 278 15.18 -1.07 -3.72
CA GLN A 278 14.46 -2.31 -3.47
C GLN A 278 14.99 -3.42 -4.36
N PHE A 279 15.57 -4.44 -3.74
CA PHE A 279 16.00 -5.66 -4.41
C PHE A 279 14.85 -6.66 -4.42
N GLU A 280 14.55 -7.19 -5.60
CA GLU A 280 13.49 -8.18 -5.83
C GLU A 280 14.05 -9.40 -6.56
N ASP A 281 13.50 -10.57 -6.24
CA ASP A 281 13.68 -11.75 -7.06
C ASP A 281 12.89 -11.63 -8.38
N HIS A 282 13.13 -12.54 -9.32
CA HIS A 282 12.51 -12.53 -10.65
C HIS A 282 10.97 -12.59 -10.61
N ASP A 283 10.38 -13.17 -9.57
CA ASP A 283 8.93 -13.26 -9.38
C ASP A 283 8.32 -12.03 -8.70
N GLY A 284 9.13 -11.01 -8.40
CA GLY A 284 8.73 -9.81 -7.67
C GLY A 284 8.77 -9.96 -6.14
N THR A 285 9.22 -11.10 -5.62
CA THR A 285 9.42 -11.27 -4.18
C THR A 285 10.50 -10.31 -3.69
N ARG A 286 10.15 -9.45 -2.73
CA ARG A 286 11.10 -8.51 -2.13
C ARG A 286 12.15 -9.25 -1.31
N LEU A 287 13.42 -9.01 -1.62
CA LEU A 287 14.57 -9.61 -0.96
C LEU A 287 15.13 -8.68 0.13
N GLU A 288 15.44 -7.44 -0.24
CA GLU A 288 16.04 -6.45 0.67
C GLU A 288 15.63 -5.03 0.24
N VAL A 289 15.65 -4.09 1.19
CA VAL A 289 15.62 -2.66 0.87
C VAL A 289 16.78 -1.97 1.58
N GLN A 290 17.52 -1.16 0.82
CA GLN A 290 18.59 -0.32 1.31
C GLN A 290 18.21 1.15 1.16
N THR A 291 18.69 1.99 2.07
CA THR A 291 18.60 3.45 1.95
C THR A 291 20.01 3.99 1.76
N ILE A 292 20.23 4.66 0.64
CA ILE A 292 21.56 5.06 0.17
C ILE A 292 21.58 6.57 -0.05
N THR A 293 22.70 7.21 0.26
CA THR A 293 22.84 8.66 0.05
C THR A 293 23.04 8.96 -1.44
N HIS A 294 22.56 10.11 -1.92
CA HIS A 294 22.70 10.51 -3.32
C HIS A 294 24.15 10.37 -3.83
N GLY A 295 24.32 9.63 -4.92
CA GLY A 295 25.60 9.42 -5.60
C GLY A 295 26.48 8.35 -4.97
N GLU A 296 26.05 7.68 -3.89
CA GLU A 296 26.75 6.51 -3.36
C GLU A 296 26.50 5.26 -4.21
N ASP A 297 27.43 4.32 -4.12
CA ASP A 297 27.31 2.99 -4.71
C ASP A 297 26.55 2.07 -3.76
N VAL A 298 25.72 1.20 -4.33
CA VAL A 298 24.92 0.21 -3.60
C VAL A 298 25.66 -1.12 -3.59
N ILE A 299 25.81 -1.71 -2.40
CA ILE A 299 26.33 -3.06 -2.27
C ILE A 299 25.15 -4.02 -2.42
N ALA A 300 25.17 -4.82 -3.47
CA ALA A 300 24.15 -5.82 -3.70
C ALA A 300 24.06 -6.84 -2.54
N PRO A 301 22.86 -7.34 -2.23
CA PRO A 301 22.67 -8.36 -1.20
C PRO A 301 23.25 -9.71 -1.62
N GLU A 302 23.19 -10.70 -0.72
CA GLU A 302 23.57 -12.07 -1.05
C GLU A 302 22.79 -12.57 -2.29
N THR A 303 23.48 -13.29 -3.18
CA THR A 303 22.90 -13.72 -4.45
C THR A 303 21.74 -14.68 -4.20
N PRO A 304 20.52 -14.39 -4.70
CA PRO A 304 19.39 -15.28 -4.51
C PRO A 304 19.58 -16.61 -5.25
N GLU A 305 19.11 -17.69 -4.62
CA GLU A 305 19.13 -19.04 -5.19
C GLU A 305 17.79 -19.36 -5.86
N ARG A 306 17.85 -19.80 -7.12
CA ARG A 306 16.67 -20.28 -7.85
C ARG A 306 16.97 -21.65 -8.44
N GLU A 307 16.17 -22.65 -8.07
CA GLU A 307 16.33 -24.02 -8.56
C GLU A 307 16.29 -24.07 -10.09
N GLY A 308 17.18 -24.89 -10.68
CA GLY A 308 17.34 -25.00 -12.12
C GLY A 308 17.89 -23.79 -12.86
N HIS A 309 18.28 -22.71 -12.17
CA HIS A 309 18.77 -21.49 -12.78
C HIS A 309 20.16 -21.09 -12.27
N ARG A 310 20.91 -20.36 -13.10
CA ARG A 310 22.18 -19.70 -12.75
C ARG A 310 21.95 -18.19 -12.68
N PHE A 311 22.31 -17.58 -11.56
CA PHE A 311 22.25 -16.13 -11.38
C PHE A 311 23.24 -15.44 -12.33
N LEU A 312 22.77 -14.43 -13.05
CA LEU A 312 23.56 -13.62 -13.97
C LEU A 312 24.02 -12.31 -13.33
N GLY A 313 23.23 -11.78 -12.41
CA GLY A 313 23.43 -10.45 -11.85
C GLY A 313 22.10 -9.75 -11.60
N TRP A 314 22.20 -8.46 -11.32
CA TRP A 314 21.07 -7.56 -11.12
C TRP A 314 20.84 -6.74 -12.39
N ASP A 315 19.58 -6.37 -12.69
CA ASP A 315 19.22 -5.70 -13.95
C ASP A 315 19.57 -4.20 -14.02
N LYS A 316 19.81 -3.55 -12.87
CA LYS A 316 20.17 -2.12 -12.78
C LYS A 316 21.64 -1.89 -12.47
N ASN A 317 22.15 -0.74 -12.88
CA ASN A 317 23.44 -0.25 -12.41
C ASN A 317 23.32 0.19 -10.95
N LEU A 318 24.25 -0.25 -10.12
CA LEU A 318 24.30 0.00 -8.67
C LEU A 318 25.34 1.06 -8.30
N THR A 319 26.03 1.67 -9.26
CA THR A 319 26.99 2.76 -8.99
C THR A 319 26.34 4.14 -9.13
N ASN A 320 26.75 5.09 -8.29
CA ASN A 320 26.33 6.50 -8.35
C ASN A 320 24.80 6.66 -8.43
N VAL A 321 24.09 6.17 -7.43
CA VAL A 321 22.62 6.14 -7.47
C VAL A 321 22.01 7.48 -7.08
N THR A 322 21.17 8.03 -7.96
CA THR A 322 20.56 9.37 -7.83
C THR A 322 19.02 9.36 -7.82
N SER A 323 18.40 8.19 -7.72
CA SER A 323 16.95 8.02 -7.65
C SER A 323 16.58 6.69 -7.01
N ASP A 324 15.33 6.53 -6.59
CA ASP A 324 14.81 5.25 -6.13
C ASP A 324 14.88 4.21 -7.26
N LEU A 325 15.34 3.00 -6.93
CA LEU A 325 15.46 1.90 -7.88
C LEU A 325 14.73 0.68 -7.36
N VAL A 326 14.03 0.00 -8.27
CA VAL A 326 13.65 -1.40 -8.10
C VAL A 326 14.59 -2.23 -8.96
N VAL A 327 15.35 -3.10 -8.32
CA VAL A 327 16.43 -3.89 -8.88
C VAL A 327 16.04 -5.36 -8.83
N THR A 328 15.99 -6.01 -9.99
CA THR A 328 15.47 -7.38 -10.14
C THR A 328 16.59 -8.35 -10.47
N ALA A 329 16.57 -9.52 -9.82
CA ALA A 329 17.50 -10.61 -10.08
C ALA A 329 17.33 -11.19 -11.49
N GLN A 330 18.43 -11.36 -12.20
CA GLN A 330 18.47 -11.96 -13.54
C GLN A 330 19.05 -13.37 -13.50
N TYR A 331 18.42 -14.27 -14.26
CA TYR A 331 18.77 -15.68 -14.29
C TYR A 331 18.87 -16.20 -15.72
N THR A 332 19.65 -17.25 -15.91
CA THR A 332 19.59 -18.12 -17.08
C THR A 332 19.32 -19.55 -16.64
N ILE A 333 18.48 -20.28 -17.38
CA ILE A 333 18.18 -21.68 -17.06
C ILE A 333 19.45 -22.53 -17.24
N LYS A 334 19.69 -23.46 -16.31
CA LYS A 334 20.77 -24.45 -16.44
C LYS A 334 20.41 -25.42 -17.56
N ASN A 335 21.41 -25.88 -18.29
CA ASN A 335 21.23 -26.91 -19.32
C ASN A 335 22.01 -28.17 -18.93
N TYR A 336 21.45 -29.33 -19.25
CA TYR A 336 22.05 -30.64 -18.98
C TYR A 336 22.15 -31.47 -20.24
N THR A 337 23.22 -32.25 -20.31
CA THR A 337 23.46 -33.22 -21.37
C THR A 337 22.76 -34.53 -21.05
N VAL A 338 21.98 -35.02 -22.00
CA VAL A 338 21.41 -36.37 -22.03
C VAL A 338 22.10 -37.16 -23.12
N ILE A 339 22.68 -38.29 -22.75
CA ILE A 339 23.34 -39.20 -23.69
C ILE A 339 22.48 -40.46 -23.78
N PHE A 340 21.98 -40.77 -24.98
CA PHE A 340 21.35 -42.04 -25.28
C PHE A 340 22.40 -43.00 -25.80
N GLU A 341 22.52 -44.16 -25.15
CA GLU A 341 23.42 -45.23 -25.52
C GLU A 341 22.63 -46.49 -25.91
N ASP A 342 23.22 -47.31 -26.76
CA ASP A 342 22.76 -48.68 -26.98
C ASP A 342 23.15 -49.59 -25.78
N TYR A 343 22.69 -50.84 -25.78
CA TYR A 343 22.98 -51.81 -24.71
C TYR A 343 24.48 -52.06 -24.48
N ASP A 344 25.30 -51.90 -25.53
CA ASP A 344 26.75 -52.09 -25.49
C ASP A 344 27.53 -50.83 -25.06
N GLY A 345 26.81 -49.72 -24.82
CA GLY A 345 27.39 -48.43 -24.47
C GLY A 345 27.81 -47.57 -25.67
N SER A 346 27.51 -47.98 -26.90
CA SER A 346 27.69 -47.12 -28.06
C SER A 346 26.73 -45.92 -28.03
N GLU A 347 27.23 -44.73 -28.36
CA GLU A 347 26.43 -43.51 -28.35
C GLU A 347 25.47 -43.48 -29.55
N LEU A 348 24.17 -43.33 -29.26
CA LEU A 348 23.12 -43.19 -30.27
C LEU A 348 22.80 -41.71 -30.53
N LYS A 349 22.73 -40.90 -29.47
CA LYS A 349 22.39 -39.47 -29.55
C LYS A 349 22.83 -38.72 -28.31
N VAL A 350 23.29 -37.48 -28.49
CA VAL A 350 23.47 -36.50 -27.41
C VAL A 350 22.49 -35.35 -27.61
N GLU A 351 21.77 -34.99 -26.56
CA GLU A 351 20.87 -33.84 -26.53
C GLU A 351 21.16 -32.95 -25.32
N ILE A 352 21.16 -31.63 -25.52
CA ILE A 352 21.25 -30.66 -24.43
C ILE A 352 19.87 -30.08 -24.21
N VAL A 353 19.32 -30.29 -23.02
CA VAL A 353 17.99 -29.78 -22.63
C VAL A 353 18.10 -28.82 -21.45
N ALA A 354 17.15 -27.90 -21.35
CA ALA A 354 17.04 -27.02 -20.19
C ALA A 354 16.61 -27.82 -18.94
N HIS A 355 16.97 -27.34 -17.75
CA HIS A 355 16.59 -27.95 -16.48
C HIS A 355 15.08 -28.16 -16.41
N GLY A 356 14.68 -29.39 -16.17
CA GLY A 356 13.29 -29.83 -16.02
C GLY A 356 12.55 -30.09 -17.33
N SER A 357 13.21 -29.91 -18.47
CA SER A 357 12.65 -30.28 -19.77
C SER A 357 12.86 -31.76 -20.06
N ALA A 358 11.99 -32.32 -20.90
CA ALA A 358 12.14 -33.66 -21.46
C ALA A 358 13.21 -33.69 -22.56
N ALA A 359 13.98 -34.77 -22.63
CA ALA A 359 14.78 -35.09 -23.80
C ALA A 359 13.96 -35.88 -24.83
N THR A 360 14.38 -35.86 -26.08
CA THR A 360 13.71 -36.59 -27.16
C THR A 360 14.48 -37.88 -27.43
N ALA A 361 13.82 -39.03 -27.32
CA ALA A 361 14.46 -40.31 -27.67
C ALA A 361 14.93 -40.32 -29.14
N PRO A 362 16.08 -40.94 -29.45
CA PRO A 362 16.48 -41.21 -30.84
C PRO A 362 15.57 -42.27 -31.47
N GLU A 363 15.78 -42.52 -32.77
CA GLU A 363 15.17 -43.67 -33.43
C GLU A 363 15.59 -44.98 -32.73
N VAL A 364 14.64 -45.89 -32.52
CA VAL A 364 14.91 -47.12 -31.76
C VAL A 364 15.94 -47.98 -32.52
N PRO A 365 17.09 -48.29 -31.91
CA PRO A 365 18.11 -49.11 -32.54
C PRO A 365 17.56 -50.49 -32.89
N GLN A 366 17.90 -50.97 -34.09
CA GLN A 366 17.48 -52.28 -34.57
C GLN A 366 18.55 -53.31 -34.21
N ARG A 367 18.13 -54.41 -33.60
CA ARG A 367 19.02 -55.50 -33.20
C ARG A 367 18.58 -56.83 -33.79
N GLU A 368 19.55 -57.62 -34.23
CA GLU A 368 19.30 -58.97 -34.72
C GLU A 368 18.75 -59.85 -33.58
N ASN A 369 17.66 -60.57 -33.87
CA ASN A 369 16.98 -61.51 -32.96
C ASN A 369 16.40 -60.92 -31.66
N HIS A 370 16.39 -59.60 -31.49
CA HIS A 370 15.81 -58.92 -30.33
C HIS A 370 14.89 -57.78 -30.77
N ASP A 371 13.85 -57.52 -29.98
CA ASP A 371 12.98 -56.36 -30.12
C ASP A 371 13.34 -55.32 -29.04
N PHE A 372 13.26 -54.03 -29.38
CA PHE A 372 13.43 -52.95 -28.41
C PHE A 372 12.30 -53.02 -27.37
N ALA A 373 12.67 -53.09 -26.09
CA ALA A 373 11.71 -53.14 -25.00
C ALA A 373 11.41 -51.73 -24.49
N GLU A 374 12.40 -51.09 -23.88
CA GLU A 374 12.29 -49.77 -23.30
C GLU A 374 13.66 -49.09 -23.11
N TRP A 375 13.63 -47.83 -22.68
CA TRP A 375 14.80 -47.14 -22.18
C TRP A 375 14.92 -47.36 -20.66
N ASP A 376 16.13 -47.58 -20.15
CA ASP A 376 16.35 -47.95 -18.74
C ASP A 376 16.05 -46.85 -17.70
N ARG A 377 15.86 -45.60 -18.14
CA ARG A 377 15.65 -44.43 -17.27
C ARG A 377 14.64 -43.47 -17.85
N ASP A 378 13.89 -42.81 -16.96
CA ASP A 378 13.04 -41.68 -17.35
C ASP A 378 13.89 -40.46 -17.74
N PHE A 379 13.50 -39.82 -18.83
CA PHE A 379 14.12 -38.62 -19.38
C PHE A 379 13.08 -37.52 -19.66
N SER A 380 11.89 -37.63 -19.05
CA SER A 380 10.82 -36.64 -19.16
C SER A 380 11.06 -35.35 -18.35
N ASN A 381 11.92 -35.40 -17.33
CA ASN A 381 12.24 -34.28 -16.45
C ASN A 381 13.73 -34.26 -16.05
N VAL A 382 14.58 -33.63 -16.88
CA VAL A 382 16.04 -33.70 -16.72
C VAL A 382 16.56 -32.58 -15.81
N THR A 383 17.01 -32.93 -14.61
CA THR A 383 17.54 -31.97 -13.61
C THR A 383 19.05 -32.11 -13.35
N SER A 384 19.70 -33.09 -13.99
CA SER A 384 21.15 -33.31 -13.97
C SER A 384 21.58 -34.04 -15.25
N PRO A 385 22.87 -34.13 -15.58
CA PRO A 385 23.32 -34.96 -16.69
C PRO A 385 22.93 -36.43 -16.45
N ILE A 386 22.40 -37.10 -17.48
CA ILE A 386 22.00 -38.51 -17.42
C ILE A 386 22.48 -39.26 -18.66
N VAL A 387 22.70 -40.56 -18.50
CA VAL A 387 22.94 -41.51 -19.58
C VAL A 387 21.78 -42.50 -19.56
N VAL A 388 21.14 -42.72 -20.70
CA VAL A 388 19.95 -43.56 -20.88
C VAL A 388 20.27 -44.66 -21.88
N LYS A 389 20.05 -45.92 -21.52
CA LYS A 389 20.45 -47.11 -22.29
C LYS A 389 19.25 -47.87 -22.84
N ALA A 390 19.35 -48.31 -24.09
CA ALA A 390 18.35 -49.17 -24.71
C ALA A 390 18.33 -50.57 -24.06
N GLN A 391 17.14 -51.05 -23.73
CA GLN A 391 16.89 -52.42 -23.26
C GLN A 391 16.17 -53.22 -24.33
N TYR A 392 16.44 -54.51 -24.37
CA TYR A 392 15.96 -55.41 -25.41
C TYR A 392 15.40 -56.70 -24.83
N GLU A 393 14.41 -57.26 -25.50
CA GLU A 393 13.88 -58.59 -25.25
C GLU A 393 14.15 -59.50 -26.45
N THR A 394 14.40 -60.78 -26.19
CA THR A 394 14.63 -61.77 -27.25
C THR A 394 13.33 -61.95 -28.05
N ARG A 395 13.42 -61.91 -29.38
CA ARG A 395 12.26 -62.12 -30.26
C ARG A 395 11.70 -63.54 -30.09
N THR A 396 10.39 -63.72 -30.10
CA THR A 396 9.74 -65.05 -29.99
C THR A 396 9.01 -65.45 -31.27
N HIS A 397 8.93 -66.75 -31.56
CA HIS A 397 8.21 -67.34 -32.69
C HIS A 397 7.13 -68.31 -32.24
N ARG A 398 6.06 -68.41 -33.03
CA ARG A 398 4.93 -69.29 -32.75
C ARG A 398 5.11 -70.65 -33.42
N VAL A 399 5.06 -71.73 -32.66
CA VAL A 399 5.14 -73.11 -33.15
C VAL A 399 3.84 -73.84 -32.86
N VAL A 400 3.21 -74.39 -33.91
CA VAL A 400 1.92 -75.08 -33.81
C VAL A 400 2.08 -76.53 -34.25
N PHE A 401 1.80 -77.48 -33.36
CA PHE A 401 1.77 -78.90 -33.67
C PHE A 401 0.35 -79.30 -34.07
N THR A 402 0.20 -80.03 -35.18
CA THR A 402 -1.10 -80.43 -35.72
C THR A 402 -1.16 -81.92 -36.08
N ASP A 403 -2.34 -82.51 -35.97
CA ASP A 403 -2.59 -83.89 -36.37
C ASP A 403 -2.89 -84.02 -37.89
N TRP A 404 -3.05 -85.24 -38.40
CA TRP A 404 -3.34 -85.54 -39.81
C TRP A 404 -4.61 -84.84 -40.34
N ASN A 405 -5.56 -84.54 -39.45
CA ASN A 405 -6.81 -83.84 -39.75
C ASN A 405 -6.72 -82.31 -39.56
N LYS A 406 -5.53 -81.78 -39.25
CA LYS A 406 -5.22 -80.37 -38.94
C LYS A 406 -5.74 -79.87 -37.59
N VAL A 407 -6.19 -80.75 -36.70
CA VAL A 407 -6.47 -80.37 -35.30
C VAL A 407 -5.16 -79.97 -34.62
N ILE A 408 -5.18 -78.86 -33.89
CA ILE A 408 -4.03 -78.41 -33.10
C ILE A 408 -3.88 -79.32 -31.89
N ILE A 409 -2.68 -79.88 -31.74
CA ILE A 409 -2.29 -80.73 -30.62
C ILE A 409 -1.68 -79.87 -29.52
N ASP A 410 -0.81 -78.93 -29.90
CA ASP A 410 -0.15 -78.01 -28.96
C ASP A 410 0.30 -76.72 -29.68
N GLU A 411 0.43 -75.62 -28.92
CA GLU A 411 0.89 -74.32 -29.41
C GLU A 411 1.88 -73.69 -28.42
N GLN A 412 3.05 -73.27 -28.92
CA GLN A 412 4.15 -72.75 -28.12
C GLN A 412 4.68 -71.43 -28.68
N PHE A 413 5.14 -70.55 -27.80
CA PHE A 413 5.94 -69.37 -28.16
C PHE A 413 7.36 -69.59 -27.63
N VAL A 414 8.32 -69.66 -28.54
CA VAL A 414 9.71 -69.96 -28.22
C VAL A 414 10.60 -68.80 -28.64
N GLU A 415 11.62 -68.50 -27.85
CA GLU A 415 12.62 -67.49 -28.22
C GLU A 415 13.35 -67.90 -29.51
N HIS A 416 13.72 -66.91 -30.32
CA HIS A 416 14.41 -67.09 -31.59
C HIS A 416 15.70 -67.89 -31.39
N GLY A 417 15.77 -69.05 -32.04
CA GLY A 417 16.91 -69.97 -32.00
C GLY A 417 16.78 -71.09 -30.98
N ASN A 418 15.75 -71.07 -30.12
CA ASN A 418 15.48 -72.16 -29.18
C ASN A 418 14.62 -73.26 -29.83
N ALA A 419 14.68 -74.45 -29.25
CA ALA A 419 13.85 -75.59 -29.64
C ALA A 419 12.43 -75.47 -29.10
N ALA A 420 11.44 -75.92 -29.87
CA ALA A 420 10.12 -76.23 -29.33
C ALA A 420 10.13 -77.60 -28.65
N ALA A 421 9.26 -77.79 -27.65
CA ALA A 421 9.09 -79.07 -27.00
C ALA A 421 8.17 -79.96 -27.86
N ALA A 422 8.56 -81.21 -28.12
CA ALA A 422 7.67 -82.15 -28.79
C ALA A 422 6.47 -82.48 -27.88
N PRO A 423 5.21 -82.35 -28.33
CA PRO A 423 4.07 -82.79 -27.55
C PRO A 423 3.96 -84.33 -27.58
N GLU A 424 3.04 -84.86 -26.76
CA GLU A 424 2.77 -86.29 -26.70
C GLU A 424 2.35 -86.83 -28.08
N ALA A 425 2.85 -88.02 -28.44
CA ALA A 425 2.59 -88.60 -29.75
C ALA A 425 1.08 -88.90 -29.93
N PRO A 426 0.42 -88.35 -30.96
CA PRO A 426 -1.01 -88.57 -31.17
C PRO A 426 -1.32 -90.02 -31.56
N GLU A 427 -2.46 -90.52 -31.09
CA GLU A 427 -2.94 -91.87 -31.39
C GLU A 427 -3.89 -91.88 -32.59
N ARG A 428 -3.68 -92.83 -33.52
CA ARG A 428 -4.56 -93.04 -34.68
C ARG A 428 -4.82 -94.54 -34.87
N GLU A 429 -6.08 -94.95 -34.75
CA GLU A 429 -6.49 -96.35 -34.89
C GLU A 429 -6.12 -96.93 -36.26
N GLY A 430 -5.51 -98.12 -36.28
CA GLY A 430 -5.03 -98.78 -37.50
C GLY A 430 -3.69 -98.24 -38.05
N TYR A 431 -3.11 -97.22 -37.43
CA TYR A 431 -1.85 -96.60 -37.84
C TYR A 431 -0.81 -96.58 -36.71
N SER A 432 0.46 -96.45 -37.06
CA SER A 432 1.58 -96.24 -36.15
C SER A 432 2.19 -94.86 -36.39
N PHE A 433 2.44 -94.09 -35.33
CA PHE A 433 3.06 -92.76 -35.40
C PHE A 433 4.54 -92.89 -35.79
N LEU A 434 4.95 -92.19 -36.84
CA LEU A 434 6.32 -92.20 -37.34
C LEU A 434 7.17 -91.06 -36.75
N GLY A 435 6.53 -89.92 -36.46
CA GLY A 435 7.22 -88.72 -36.05
C GLY A 435 6.51 -87.46 -36.49
N TRP A 436 7.22 -86.35 -36.37
CA TRP A 436 6.81 -85.02 -36.80
C TRP A 436 7.50 -84.66 -38.12
N ASN A 437 6.79 -84.00 -39.03
CA ASN A 437 7.27 -83.79 -40.41
C ASN A 437 8.35 -82.69 -40.56
N GLU A 438 8.47 -81.76 -39.59
CA GLU A 438 9.43 -80.64 -39.62
C GLU A 438 10.38 -80.71 -38.43
N ASP A 439 11.61 -80.19 -38.61
CA ASP A 439 12.55 -79.97 -37.52
C ASP A 439 12.15 -78.71 -36.71
N PHE A 440 12.01 -78.88 -35.40
CA PHE A 440 11.66 -77.80 -34.47
C PHE A 440 12.73 -77.62 -33.38
N SER A 441 13.95 -78.12 -33.61
CA SER A 441 15.08 -77.98 -32.69
C SER A 441 15.72 -76.59 -32.69
N ASN A 442 15.45 -75.77 -33.71
CA ASN A 442 15.97 -74.42 -33.86
C ASN A 442 14.95 -73.51 -34.58
N VAL A 443 14.10 -72.84 -33.81
CA VAL A 443 12.96 -72.08 -34.35
C VAL A 443 13.38 -70.63 -34.60
N THR A 444 13.42 -70.21 -35.86
CA THR A 444 13.82 -68.85 -36.29
C THR A 444 12.69 -68.10 -37.02
N SER A 445 11.54 -68.74 -37.17
CA SER A 445 10.31 -68.18 -37.72
C SER A 445 9.11 -69.00 -37.23
N ASP A 446 7.89 -68.48 -37.46
CA ASP A 446 6.68 -69.22 -37.13
C ASP A 446 6.62 -70.55 -37.90
N LEU A 447 6.35 -71.65 -37.20
CA LEU A 447 6.46 -73.01 -37.71
C LEU A 447 5.18 -73.80 -37.45
N VAL A 448 4.74 -74.59 -38.44
CA VAL A 448 3.63 -75.54 -38.27
C VAL A 448 4.14 -76.95 -38.51
N VAL A 449 4.11 -77.77 -37.46
CA VAL A 449 4.62 -79.14 -37.44
C VAL A 449 3.44 -80.13 -37.44
N ARG A 450 3.54 -81.23 -38.17
CA ARG A 450 2.45 -82.19 -38.43
C ARG A 450 2.84 -83.63 -38.11
N ALA A 451 1.91 -84.38 -37.55
CA ALA A 451 2.09 -85.79 -37.25
C ALA A 451 2.08 -86.68 -38.52
N GLU A 452 3.03 -87.59 -38.62
CA GLU A 452 3.13 -88.58 -39.70
C GLU A 452 2.84 -90.01 -39.22
N TYR A 453 2.23 -90.83 -40.09
CA TYR A 453 1.69 -92.14 -39.75
C TYR A 453 1.93 -93.18 -40.85
N GLU A 454 2.07 -94.46 -40.47
CA GLU A 454 2.08 -95.63 -41.37
C GLU A 454 0.95 -96.60 -41.02
N VAL A 455 0.33 -97.26 -42.01
CA VAL A 455 -0.77 -98.21 -41.77
C VAL A 455 -0.23 -99.54 -41.22
N ARG A 456 -0.93 -100.14 -40.24
CA ARG A 456 -0.55 -101.45 -39.68
C ARG A 456 -0.94 -102.58 -40.64
N THR A 457 -0.20 -103.69 -40.63
CA THR A 457 -0.52 -104.92 -41.39
C THR A 457 -0.76 -106.11 -40.44
N HIS A 458 -1.59 -107.06 -40.88
CA HIS A 458 -2.02 -108.26 -40.15
C HIS A 458 -1.79 -109.51 -41.00
N TRP A 459 -1.51 -110.63 -40.36
CA TRP A 459 -1.12 -111.88 -40.99
C TRP A 459 -2.30 -112.86 -41.11
N VAL A 460 -2.63 -113.26 -42.34
CA VAL A 460 -3.71 -114.22 -42.66
C VAL A 460 -3.15 -115.49 -43.26
N VAL A 461 -3.54 -116.64 -42.72
CA VAL A 461 -3.07 -117.96 -43.15
C VAL A 461 -4.23 -118.85 -43.55
N PHE A 462 -4.18 -119.47 -44.73
CA PHE A 462 -5.16 -120.46 -45.18
C PHE A 462 -4.58 -121.88 -45.04
N THR A 463 -5.41 -122.85 -44.64
CA THR A 463 -5.00 -124.26 -44.49
C THR A 463 -6.01 -125.25 -45.06
N ASP A 464 -5.55 -126.44 -45.44
CA ASP A 464 -6.40 -127.56 -45.88
C ASP A 464 -7.07 -128.31 -44.70
N TRP A 465 -7.83 -129.36 -45.02
CA TRP A 465 -8.52 -130.19 -44.00
C TRP A 465 -7.56 -130.88 -43.02
N ASN A 466 -6.29 -131.02 -43.36
CA ASN A 466 -5.25 -131.62 -42.53
C ASN A 466 -4.32 -130.56 -41.89
N LYS A 467 -4.74 -129.28 -41.93
CA LYS A 467 -4.03 -128.11 -41.38
C LYS A 467 -2.69 -127.83 -42.07
N VAL A 468 -2.49 -128.30 -43.29
CA VAL A 468 -1.35 -127.90 -44.12
C VAL A 468 -1.61 -126.50 -44.63
N ILE A 469 -0.62 -125.61 -44.52
CA ILE A 469 -0.71 -124.25 -45.05
C ILE A 469 -0.74 -124.31 -46.57
N ILE A 470 -1.72 -123.64 -47.15
CA ILE A 470 -1.93 -123.57 -48.59
C ILE A 470 -1.71 -122.15 -49.13
N ASP A 471 -1.81 -121.12 -48.28
CA ASP A 471 -1.46 -119.73 -48.62
C ASP A 471 -1.25 -118.85 -47.37
N GLU A 472 -0.44 -117.78 -47.50
CA GLU A 472 -0.15 -116.79 -46.45
C GLU A 472 -0.15 -115.36 -47.02
N GLN A 473 -0.78 -114.41 -46.32
CA GLN A 473 -0.92 -113.03 -46.78
C GLN A 473 -0.70 -112.02 -45.63
N PHE A 474 -0.07 -110.88 -45.94
CA PHE A 474 0.00 -109.71 -45.06
C PHE A 474 -0.97 -108.64 -45.56
N ILE A 475 -1.98 -108.32 -44.77
CA ILE A 475 -3.10 -107.48 -45.15
C ILE A 475 -3.07 -106.20 -44.32
N GLU A 476 -3.10 -105.05 -44.99
CA GLU A 476 -3.26 -103.77 -44.30
C GLU A 476 -4.54 -103.78 -43.46
N HIS A 477 -4.48 -103.20 -42.26
CA HIS A 477 -5.58 -103.16 -41.32
C HIS A 477 -6.85 -102.62 -41.97
N GLY A 478 -7.92 -103.41 -41.91
CA GLY A 478 -9.22 -103.10 -42.50
C GLY A 478 -9.39 -103.48 -43.97
N LYS A 479 -8.42 -104.17 -44.60
CA LYS A 479 -8.58 -104.75 -45.96
C LYS A 479 -8.95 -106.23 -45.91
N ALA A 480 -9.44 -106.76 -47.04
CA ALA A 480 -9.79 -108.17 -47.22
C ALA A 480 -8.56 -109.01 -47.58
N ALA A 481 -8.51 -110.27 -47.12
CA ALA A 481 -7.63 -111.28 -47.69
C ALA A 481 -8.26 -111.91 -48.95
N THR A 482 -7.44 -112.52 -49.80
CA THR A 482 -7.90 -113.18 -51.03
C THR A 482 -7.99 -114.70 -50.79
N ALA A 483 -9.06 -115.35 -51.24
CA ALA A 483 -9.17 -116.81 -51.11
C ALA A 483 -8.16 -117.53 -52.03
N PRO A 484 -7.42 -118.55 -51.56
CA PRO A 484 -6.51 -119.31 -52.39
C PRO A 484 -7.24 -120.38 -53.22
N GLU A 485 -6.49 -121.09 -54.07
CA GLU A 485 -7.01 -122.21 -54.84
C GLU A 485 -7.50 -123.34 -53.90
N VAL A 486 -8.68 -123.89 -54.20
CA VAL A 486 -9.32 -124.90 -53.35
C VAL A 486 -8.52 -126.20 -53.41
N PRO A 487 -8.08 -126.77 -52.27
CA PRO A 487 -7.31 -128.02 -52.31
C PRO A 487 -8.20 -129.20 -52.74
N GLU A 488 -7.69 -130.11 -53.57
CA GLU A 488 -8.45 -131.29 -54.01
C GLU A 488 -8.40 -132.40 -52.97
N ARG A 489 -9.56 -132.98 -52.63
CA ARG A 489 -9.67 -134.13 -51.72
C ARG A 489 -10.41 -135.27 -52.42
N ALA A 490 -9.67 -136.30 -52.86
CA ALA A 490 -10.25 -137.43 -53.60
C ALA A 490 -11.41 -138.10 -52.82
N GLY A 491 -12.55 -138.29 -53.49
CA GLY A 491 -13.77 -138.83 -52.89
C GLY A 491 -14.59 -137.83 -52.06
N TYR A 492 -14.19 -136.54 -52.01
CA TYR A 492 -14.91 -135.49 -51.30
C TYR A 492 -15.09 -134.21 -52.15
N ALA A 493 -16.19 -133.47 -51.94
CA ALA A 493 -16.50 -132.18 -52.56
C ALA A 493 -16.31 -131.02 -51.56
N PHE A 494 -15.74 -129.90 -51.99
CA PHE A 494 -15.49 -128.70 -51.17
C PHE A 494 -16.76 -127.91 -50.87
N THR A 495 -16.93 -127.45 -49.62
CA THR A 495 -18.14 -126.74 -49.16
C THR A 495 -17.88 -125.29 -48.75
N GLY A 496 -16.65 -124.89 -48.42
CA GLY A 496 -16.32 -123.52 -48.03
C GLY A 496 -15.10 -123.38 -47.12
N TRP A 497 -14.89 -122.16 -46.62
CA TRP A 497 -13.84 -121.80 -45.64
C TRP A 497 -14.45 -121.57 -44.24
N ASP A 498 -13.75 -121.96 -43.18
CA ASP A 498 -14.28 -121.94 -41.79
C ASP A 498 -14.41 -120.53 -41.15
N LYS A 499 -13.81 -119.48 -41.73
CA LYS A 499 -13.82 -118.10 -41.21
C LYS A 499 -14.01 -117.05 -42.30
N ASP A 500 -14.60 -115.91 -41.92
CA ASP A 500 -14.63 -114.72 -42.77
C ASP A 500 -13.26 -114.03 -42.78
N PHE A 501 -12.82 -113.67 -43.97
CA PHE A 501 -11.56 -112.99 -44.23
C PHE A 501 -11.76 -111.73 -45.11
N SER A 502 -13.00 -111.24 -45.21
CA SER A 502 -13.36 -110.02 -45.95
C SER A 502 -12.93 -108.72 -45.25
N LEU A 503 -12.62 -108.78 -43.95
CA LEU A 503 -12.11 -107.65 -43.17
C LEU A 503 -11.08 -108.12 -42.15
N VAL A 504 -9.80 -107.82 -42.40
CA VAL A 504 -8.69 -108.23 -41.55
C VAL A 504 -8.29 -107.07 -40.65
N THR A 505 -8.66 -107.17 -39.38
CA THR A 505 -8.27 -106.20 -38.34
C THR A 505 -7.27 -106.77 -37.32
N SER A 506 -7.01 -108.06 -37.41
CA SER A 506 -6.07 -108.84 -36.58
C SER A 506 -5.60 -110.08 -37.36
N ASP A 507 -4.55 -110.74 -36.89
CA ASP A 507 -4.08 -112.00 -37.47
C ASP A 507 -5.15 -113.10 -37.40
N ILE A 508 -5.34 -113.87 -38.48
CA ILE A 508 -6.35 -114.94 -38.56
C ILE A 508 -5.83 -116.18 -39.32
N VAL A 509 -6.36 -117.36 -38.98
CA VAL A 509 -6.10 -118.63 -39.69
C VAL A 509 -7.43 -119.23 -40.17
N VAL A 510 -7.55 -119.53 -41.46
CA VAL A 510 -8.77 -119.95 -42.19
C VAL A 510 -8.59 -121.36 -42.79
N ARG A 511 -9.62 -122.21 -42.83
CA ARG A 511 -9.50 -123.66 -43.19
C ARG A 511 -10.56 -124.16 -44.15
N ALA A 512 -10.20 -125.09 -45.05
CA ALA A 512 -11.09 -125.68 -46.06
C ALA A 512 -11.99 -126.82 -45.54
N GLU A 513 -13.26 -126.84 -45.94
CA GLU A 513 -14.28 -127.84 -45.54
C GLU A 513 -14.80 -128.71 -46.71
N TYR A 514 -15.21 -129.97 -46.44
CA TYR A 514 -15.57 -130.98 -47.48
C TYR A 514 -16.63 -132.04 -47.06
N GLU A 515 -17.35 -132.65 -48.03
CA GLU A 515 -18.32 -133.77 -47.89
C GLU A 515 -18.03 -134.98 -48.82
N ILE A 516 -18.38 -136.23 -48.45
CA ILE A 516 -18.04 -137.46 -49.21
C ILE A 516 -18.98 -137.75 -50.41
N VAL A 517 -18.47 -138.35 -51.49
CA VAL A 517 -19.23 -138.72 -52.72
C VAL A 517 -19.72 -140.19 -52.66
N GLU A 518 -20.93 -140.50 -53.20
CA GLU A 518 -21.58 -141.84 -53.14
C GLU A 518 -21.87 -142.48 -54.52
N TYR A 519 -21.94 -143.82 -54.59
CA TYR A 519 -22.16 -144.64 -55.80
C TYR A 519 -23.15 -145.81 -55.58
N THR A 520 -23.68 -146.41 -56.65
CA THR A 520 -24.70 -147.49 -56.58
C THR A 520 -24.24 -148.82 -57.19
N VAL A 521 -24.56 -149.96 -56.58
CA VAL A 521 -24.29 -151.32 -57.08
C VAL A 521 -25.57 -152.11 -57.24
N PHE A 522 -25.79 -152.68 -58.43
CA PHE A 522 -26.97 -153.49 -58.77
C PHE A 522 -26.59 -154.95 -58.93
N PHE A 523 -27.25 -155.86 -58.23
CA PHE A 523 -27.04 -157.30 -58.31
C PHE A 523 -28.16 -157.95 -59.14
N GLU A 524 -27.84 -158.89 -60.03
CA GLU A 524 -28.78 -159.58 -60.92
C GLU A 524 -28.46 -161.07 -61.12
N ASP A 525 -29.45 -161.86 -61.54
CA ASP A 525 -29.35 -163.29 -61.82
C ASP A 525 -28.82 -163.56 -63.25
N PHE A 526 -28.39 -164.78 -63.57
CA PHE A 526 -27.78 -165.11 -64.88
C PHE A 526 -28.70 -164.81 -66.08
N ASP A 527 -30.02 -164.80 -65.89
CA ASP A 527 -31.01 -164.48 -66.92
C ASP A 527 -31.31 -162.97 -67.02
N GLY A 528 -30.59 -162.15 -66.25
CA GLY A 528 -30.76 -160.70 -66.18
C GLY A 528 -31.85 -160.25 -65.20
N ARG A 529 -32.39 -161.15 -64.37
CA ARG A 529 -33.38 -160.77 -63.35
C ARG A 529 -32.70 -160.06 -62.18
N GLY A 530 -33.06 -158.82 -61.92
CA GLY A 530 -32.54 -158.06 -60.77
C GLY A 530 -32.82 -158.72 -59.41
N LEU A 531 -31.79 -158.76 -58.57
CA LEU A 531 -31.76 -159.36 -57.23
C LEU A 531 -31.67 -158.30 -56.11
N LYS A 532 -30.87 -157.23 -56.25
CA LYS A 532 -30.76 -156.12 -55.25
C LYS A 532 -30.13 -154.84 -55.85
N LEU A 533 -30.45 -153.66 -55.30
CA LEU A 533 -29.65 -152.43 -55.47
C LEU A 533 -29.09 -151.97 -54.12
N ASP A 534 -27.84 -151.53 -54.06
CA ASP A 534 -27.17 -150.97 -52.88
C ASP A 534 -26.51 -149.61 -53.21
N VAL A 535 -26.40 -148.70 -52.24
CA VAL A 535 -25.74 -147.38 -52.41
C VAL A 535 -24.71 -147.19 -51.31
N VAL A 536 -23.48 -146.83 -51.68
CA VAL A 536 -22.34 -146.79 -50.77
C VAL A 536 -21.41 -145.61 -51.07
N GLY A 537 -20.70 -145.10 -50.06
CA GLY A 537 -19.70 -144.04 -50.25
C GLY A 537 -18.52 -144.49 -51.11
N HIS A 538 -17.82 -143.55 -51.75
CA HIS A 538 -16.64 -143.81 -52.58
C HIS A 538 -15.64 -144.75 -51.87
N GLY A 539 -15.43 -145.93 -52.45
CA GLY A 539 -14.49 -146.95 -51.97
C GLY A 539 -15.04 -147.90 -50.90
N GLN A 540 -16.33 -147.81 -50.55
CA GLN A 540 -16.98 -148.75 -49.63
C GLN A 540 -17.54 -149.98 -50.36
N ALA A 541 -17.67 -151.10 -49.65
CA ALA A 541 -18.21 -152.36 -50.19
C ALA A 541 -19.73 -152.32 -50.31
N ALA A 542 -20.30 -152.81 -51.42
CA ALA A 542 -21.72 -153.14 -51.50
C ALA A 542 -22.00 -154.53 -50.92
N THR A 543 -23.24 -154.77 -50.47
CA THR A 543 -23.62 -156.04 -49.84
C THR A 543 -24.45 -156.89 -50.81
N PRO A 544 -24.05 -158.13 -51.14
CA PRO A 544 -24.78 -158.96 -52.10
C PRO A 544 -26.09 -159.52 -51.49
N PRO A 545 -27.10 -159.84 -52.33
CA PRO A 545 -28.27 -160.60 -51.89
C PRO A 545 -27.94 -162.08 -51.65
N GLU A 546 -28.90 -162.84 -51.07
CA GLU A 546 -28.73 -164.28 -50.83
C GLU A 546 -28.51 -165.06 -52.15
N PRO A 547 -27.68 -166.12 -52.14
CA PRO A 547 -27.38 -166.90 -53.34
C PRO A 547 -28.65 -167.46 -54.00
N PRO A 548 -28.88 -167.19 -55.29
CA PRO A 548 -30.03 -167.73 -55.99
C PRO A 548 -29.91 -169.25 -56.24
N GLU A 549 -31.01 -170.02 -56.11
CA GLU A 549 -31.06 -171.48 -56.31
C GLU A 549 -31.57 -171.85 -57.70
N ARG A 550 -30.95 -172.84 -58.35
CA ARG A 550 -31.37 -173.32 -59.68
C ARG A 550 -31.37 -174.85 -59.76
N GLU A 551 -32.48 -175.43 -60.19
CA GLU A 551 -32.61 -176.89 -60.26
C GLU A 551 -31.63 -177.48 -61.30
N GLY A 552 -30.79 -178.41 -60.86
CA GLY A 552 -29.71 -178.99 -61.66
C GLY A 552 -28.45 -178.14 -61.78
N TYR A 553 -28.33 -177.01 -61.06
CA TYR A 553 -27.14 -176.15 -61.05
C TYR A 553 -26.79 -175.64 -59.63
N GLU A 554 -25.50 -175.52 -59.29
CA GLU A 554 -25.01 -174.94 -58.03
C GLU A 554 -24.46 -173.52 -58.28
N PHE A 555 -24.80 -172.57 -57.41
CA PHE A 555 -24.31 -171.19 -57.48
C PHE A 555 -22.84 -171.11 -57.06
N THR A 556 -21.99 -170.53 -57.90
CA THR A 556 -20.54 -170.49 -57.69
C THR A 556 -20.02 -169.10 -57.31
N GLY A 557 -20.82 -168.05 -57.44
CA GLY A 557 -20.44 -166.69 -57.03
C GLY A 557 -21.03 -165.58 -57.89
N TRP A 558 -20.52 -164.38 -57.66
CA TRP A 558 -20.86 -163.16 -58.41
C TRP A 558 -19.74 -162.83 -59.40
N ASP A 559 -20.10 -162.32 -60.58
CA ASP A 559 -19.14 -162.08 -61.67
C ASP A 559 -18.17 -160.90 -61.43
N THR A 560 -18.56 -159.94 -60.58
CA THR A 560 -17.87 -158.66 -60.42
C THR A 560 -17.57 -158.39 -58.95
N ASP A 561 -16.37 -157.88 -58.65
CA ASP A 561 -16.01 -157.46 -57.29
C ASP A 561 -16.71 -156.16 -56.91
N PHE A 562 -17.39 -156.19 -55.78
CA PHE A 562 -18.14 -155.08 -55.22
C PHE A 562 -17.66 -154.70 -53.81
N SER A 563 -16.48 -155.18 -53.41
CA SER A 563 -15.88 -154.90 -52.10
C SER A 563 -15.31 -153.47 -51.95
N ALA A 564 -15.15 -152.73 -53.05
CA ALA A 564 -14.73 -151.33 -53.04
C ALA A 564 -15.32 -150.57 -54.24
N VAL A 565 -16.47 -149.94 -54.02
CA VAL A 565 -17.27 -149.30 -55.07
C VAL A 565 -16.79 -147.87 -55.29
N THR A 566 -16.10 -147.64 -56.40
CA THR A 566 -15.60 -146.31 -56.81
C THR A 566 -16.34 -145.76 -58.03
N SER A 567 -17.33 -146.51 -58.52
CA SER A 567 -18.23 -146.14 -59.62
C SER A 567 -19.51 -146.98 -59.52
N HIS A 568 -20.53 -146.67 -60.32
CA HIS A 568 -21.74 -147.48 -60.34
C HIS A 568 -21.47 -148.86 -60.99
N LEU A 569 -21.92 -149.95 -60.37
CA LEU A 569 -21.66 -151.33 -60.82
C LEU A 569 -22.95 -152.13 -61.06
N VAL A 570 -22.88 -153.14 -61.95
CA VAL A 570 -23.86 -154.22 -62.08
C VAL A 570 -23.12 -155.55 -61.88
N VAL A 571 -23.69 -156.47 -61.09
CA VAL A 571 -23.03 -157.69 -60.60
C VAL A 571 -23.97 -158.88 -60.80
N THR A 572 -23.54 -159.90 -61.55
CA THR A 572 -24.38 -161.01 -62.02
C THR A 572 -24.06 -162.34 -61.33
N ALA A 573 -25.08 -163.14 -61.02
CA ALA A 573 -24.95 -164.48 -60.43
C ALA A 573 -24.40 -165.53 -61.44
N GLN A 574 -23.50 -166.40 -60.96
CA GLN A 574 -22.85 -167.46 -61.75
C GLN A 574 -23.15 -168.87 -61.20
N TYR A 575 -23.19 -169.88 -62.09
CA TYR A 575 -23.64 -171.26 -61.79
C TYR A 575 -22.92 -172.37 -62.57
N GLU A 576 -22.86 -173.60 -62.02
CA GLU A 576 -22.36 -174.83 -62.68
C GLU A 576 -23.38 -176.00 -62.60
N ILE A 577 -23.39 -176.95 -63.55
CA ILE A 577 -24.36 -178.08 -63.61
C ILE A 577 -24.04 -179.17 -62.58
N ILE A 578 -25.07 -179.72 -61.92
CA ILE A 578 -25.00 -180.88 -61.02
C ILE A 578 -25.25 -182.17 -61.84
N GLU A 579 -24.21 -182.89 -62.27
CA GLU A 579 -24.31 -184.21 -62.92
C GLU A 579 -24.55 -185.34 -61.89
N PRO A 580 -25.18 -186.46 -62.28
CA PRO A 580 -25.10 -187.70 -61.49
C PRO A 580 -23.74 -188.39 -61.59
#